data_AF-A0A8C5D2U4-F1
#
_entry.id   AF-A0A8C5D2U4-F1
#
_cell.length_a   1.000
_cell.length_b   1.000
_cell.length_c   1.000
_cell.angle_alpha   90.00
_cell.angle_beta   90.00
_cell.angle_gamma   90.00
#
_symmetry.space_group_name_H-M   'P 1'
#
loop_
_entity.id
_entity.type
_entity.pdbx_description
1 polymer ?
#
loop_
_entity_poly.entity_id
_entity_poly.type
_entity_poly.pdbx_seq_one_letter_code
_entity_poly.pdbx_strand_id
1 'polypeptide(L)' 'MTFFFFLVQLRKPLVEKQRRERINSSIEQLKSLLGPEFLKQQPDSKLEKADILEMSVCFLTQLELPAHTEKTTLVKHY' A
#
# COMPACT_ATOMS: atom_id res chain seq x y z
N MET A 1 -24.68 -36.27 1.41
CA MET A 1 -23.45 -35.78 0.74
C MET A 1 -23.62 -34.42 0.07
N THR A 2 -24.81 -34.04 -0.40
CA THR A 2 -25.09 -32.72 -1.03
C THR A 2 -25.15 -31.53 -0.06
N PHE A 3 -25.68 -31.74 1.16
CA PHE A 3 -25.86 -30.66 2.14
C PHE A 3 -24.55 -30.12 2.73
N PHE A 4 -23.57 -31.01 2.94
CA PHE A 4 -22.24 -30.65 3.46
C PHE A 4 -21.45 -29.79 2.46
N PHE A 5 -21.55 -30.12 1.17
CA PHE A 5 -20.93 -29.35 0.08
C PHE A 5 -21.52 -27.92 0.00
N PHE A 6 -22.83 -27.77 0.19
CA PHE A 6 -23.51 -26.48 0.22
C PHE A 6 -23.04 -25.58 1.39
N LEU A 7 -22.89 -26.13 2.60
CA LEU A 7 -22.40 -25.38 3.76
C LEU A 7 -20.94 -24.91 3.61
N VAL A 8 -20.08 -25.73 2.99
CA VAL A 8 -18.69 -25.35 2.68
C VAL A 8 -18.64 -24.24 1.64
N GLN A 9 -19.51 -24.28 0.62
CA GLN A 9 -19.63 -23.24 -0.39
C GLN A 9 -20.22 -21.93 0.16
N LEU A 10 -20.96 -21.95 1.28
CA LEU A 10 -21.49 -20.77 1.97
C LEU A 10 -20.50 -20.16 3.00
N ARG A 11 -19.59 -20.94 3.59
CA ARG A 11 -18.55 -20.41 4.48
C ARG A 11 -17.39 -19.74 3.74
N LYS A 12 -16.98 -20.29 2.60
CA LYS A 12 -15.95 -19.71 1.71
C LYS A 12 -16.20 -18.23 1.34
N PRO A 13 -17.42 -17.79 0.96
CA PRO A 13 -17.68 -16.40 0.61
C PRO A 13 -17.59 -15.45 1.81
N LEU A 14 -17.84 -15.91 3.03
CA LEU A 14 -17.69 -15.08 4.23
C LEU A 14 -16.22 -14.83 4.57
N VAL A 15 -15.40 -15.89 4.58
CA VAL A 15 -13.95 -15.78 4.83
C VAL A 15 -13.28 -14.92 3.75
N GLU A 16 -13.67 -15.11 2.50
CA GLU A 16 -13.16 -14.31 1.40
C GLU A 16 -13.65 -12.85 1.47
N LYS A 17 -14.89 -12.60 1.91
CA LYS A 17 -15.37 -11.23 2.19
C LYS A 17 -14.51 -10.57 3.26
N GLN A 18 -14.26 -11.24 4.39
CA GLN A 18 -13.39 -10.71 5.44
C GLN A 18 -11.96 -10.48 4.93
N ARG A 19 -11.42 -11.36 4.09
CA ARG A 19 -10.09 -11.18 3.48
C ARG A 19 -10.05 -9.91 2.62
N ARG A 20 -11.05 -9.71 1.77
CA ARG A 20 -11.19 -8.50 0.94
C ARG A 20 -11.34 -7.23 1.77
N GLU A 21 -12.12 -7.28 2.84
CA GLU A 21 -12.29 -6.15 3.77
C GLU A 21 -10.97 -5.79 4.45
N ARG A 22 -10.22 -6.79 4.94
CA ARG A 22 -8.88 -6.56 5.52
C ARG A 22 -7.93 -5.90 4.50
N ILE A 23 -7.87 -6.41 3.27
CA ILE A 23 -7.03 -5.84 2.22
C ILE A 23 -7.43 -4.39 1.91
N ASN A 24 -8.73 -4.12 1.75
CA ASN A 24 -9.21 -2.77 1.47
C ASN A 24 -8.89 -1.80 2.62
N SER A 25 -9.05 -2.25 3.86
CA SER A 25 -8.70 -1.45 5.04
C SER A 25 -7.21 -1.12 5.07
N SER A 26 -6.33 -2.07 4.73
CA SER A 26 -4.89 -1.82 4.68
C SER A 26 -4.50 -0.84 3.56
N ILE A 27 -5.17 -0.89 2.40
CA ILE A 27 -4.92 0.06 1.31
C ILE A 27 -5.33 1.49 1.71
N GLU A 28 -6.46 1.66 2.38
CA GLU A 28 -6.87 2.99 2.89
C GLU A 28 -5.94 3.51 4.00
N GLN A 29 -5.40 2.61 4.83
CA GLN A 29 -4.37 2.97 5.82
C GLN A 29 -3.08 3.43 5.14
N LEU A 30 -2.61 2.72 4.10
CA LEU A 30 -1.45 3.13 3.31
C LEU A 30 -1.66 4.52 2.69
N LYS A 31 -2.84 4.78 2.12
CA LYS A 31 -3.20 6.10 1.60
C LYS A 31 -3.09 7.21 2.67
N SER A 32 -3.53 6.91 3.88
CA SER A 32 -3.47 7.86 5.01
C SER A 32 -2.04 8.10 5.50
N LEU A 33 -1.18 7.06 5.47
CA LEU A 33 0.22 7.13 5.90
C LEU A 33 1.11 7.87 4.91
N LEU A 34 0.82 7.81 3.61
CA LEU A 34 1.55 8.56 2.59
C LEU A 34 1.45 10.07 2.86
N GLY A 35 0.33 10.58 3.37
CA GLY A 35 0.22 11.95 3.87
C GLY A 35 -0.11 13.01 2.79
N PRO A 36 -0.22 14.30 3.20
CA PRO A 36 -0.79 15.37 2.36
C PRO A 36 0.08 15.78 1.17
N GLU A 37 1.38 15.55 1.21
CA GLU A 37 2.29 15.75 0.07
C GLU A 37 1.87 14.94 -1.16
N PHE A 38 1.22 13.79 -0.98
CA PHE A 38 0.71 12.95 -2.06
C PHE A 38 -0.68 13.38 -2.54
N LEU A 39 -1.55 13.84 -1.62
CA LEU A 39 -2.85 14.43 -1.96
C LEU A 39 -2.69 15.72 -2.78
N LYS A 40 -1.59 16.47 -2.57
CA LYS A 40 -1.25 17.66 -3.38
C LYS A 40 -0.86 17.33 -4.81
N GLN A 41 -0.35 16.13 -5.09
CA GLN A 41 0.03 15.71 -6.46
C GLN A 41 -1.20 15.39 -7.32
N GLN A 42 -2.31 14.94 -6.71
CA GLN A 42 -3.59 14.73 -7.38
C GLN A 42 -4.76 15.13 -6.45
N PRO A 43 -5.11 16.43 -6.36
CA PRO A 43 -6.21 16.89 -5.52
C PRO A 43 -7.59 16.47 -6.06
N ASP A 44 -7.75 16.33 -7.38
CA ASP A 44 -9.04 16.08 -8.03
C ASP A 44 -9.17 14.69 -8.68
N SER A 45 -8.08 13.92 -8.75
CA SER A 45 -8.11 12.60 -9.35
C SER A 45 -8.29 11.54 -8.28
N LYS A 46 -9.28 10.68 -8.50
CA LYS A 46 -9.62 9.56 -7.63
C LYS A 46 -8.44 8.58 -7.65
N LEU A 47 -7.52 8.71 -6.70
CA LEU A 47 -6.41 7.79 -6.48
C LEU A 47 -6.90 6.34 -6.56
N GLU A 48 -6.43 5.61 -7.58
CA GLU A 48 -6.78 4.22 -7.75
C GLU A 48 -5.99 3.36 -6.75
N LYS A 49 -6.49 2.16 -6.46
CA LYS A 49 -5.80 1.25 -5.54
C LYS A 49 -4.42 0.84 -6.05
N ALA A 50 -4.21 0.82 -7.37
CA ALA A 50 -2.93 0.56 -7.98
C ALA A 50 -1.93 1.67 -7.68
N ASP A 51 -2.33 2.93 -7.86
CA ASP A 51 -1.50 4.11 -7.56
C ASP A 51 -1.06 4.13 -6.09
N ILE A 52 -1.99 3.86 -5.17
CA ILE A 52 -1.69 3.81 -3.72
C ILE A 52 -0.61 2.76 -3.43
N LEU A 53 -0.69 1.59 -4.05
CA LEU A 53 0.29 0.52 -3.86
C LEU A 53 1.65 0.87 -4.45
N GLU A 54 1.69 1.39 -5.67
CA GLU A 54 2.92 1.80 -6.34
C GLU A 54 3.64 2.90 -5.57
N MET A 55 2.91 3.93 -5.14
CA MET A 55 3.43 5.01 -4.31
C MET A 55 3.96 4.52 -2.97
N SER A 56 3.24 3.59 -2.33
CA SER A 56 3.69 2.97 -1.07
C SER A 56 5.02 2.25 -1.24
N VAL A 57 5.19 1.48 -2.32
CA VAL A 57 6.46 0.78 -2.61
C VAL A 57 7.59 1.79 -2.85
N CYS A 58 7.32 2.84 -3.63
CA CYS A 58 8.30 3.90 -3.88
C CYS A 58 8.73 4.60 -2.59
N PHE A 59 7.78 4.97 -1.74
CA PHE A 59 8.02 5.58 -0.43
C PHE A 59 8.87 4.69 0.47
N LEU A 60 8.52 3.40 0.60
CA LEU A 60 9.28 2.43 1.39
C LEU A 60 10.70 2.22 0.85
N THR A 61 10.85 2.17 -0.48
CA THR A 61 12.17 2.05 -1.12
C THR A 61 13.04 3.27 -0.85
N GLN A 62 12.46 4.47 -0.83
CA GLN A 62 13.17 5.70 -0.46
C GLN A 62 13.57 5.72 1.03
N LEU A 63 12.81 5.08 1.91
CA LEU A 63 13.15 4.93 3.33
C LEU A 63 14.25 3.90 3.57
N GLU A 64 14.26 2.81 2.80
CA GLU A 64 15.26 1.74 2.90
C GLU A 64 16.58 2.08 2.22
N LEU A 65 16.57 2.98 1.23
CA LEU A 65 17.80 3.56 0.73
C LEU A 65 18.44 4.38 1.86
N PRO A 66 19.71 4.10 2.23
CA PRO A 66 20.39 4.93 3.21
C PRO A 66 20.32 6.35 2.67
N ALA A 67 19.92 7.29 3.53
CA ALA A 67 19.92 8.70 3.23
C ALA A 67 21.24 9.08 2.54
N HIS A 68 21.27 9.10 1.20
CA HIS A 68 22.40 9.60 0.45
C HIS A 68 22.34 11.13 0.40
N THR A 69 21.98 11.71 1.54
CA THR A 69 22.16 13.10 1.92
C THR A 69 23.24 13.17 3.00
N GLU A 70 24.29 12.35 2.89
CA GLU A 70 25.57 12.63 3.51
C GLU A 70 26.60 12.95 2.41
N LYS A 71 26.69 14.25 2.13
CA LYS A 71 27.94 14.98 1.87
C LYS A 71 28.80 14.44 0.71
N THR A 72 28.46 14.88 -0.49
CA THR A 72 29.37 15.08 -1.65
C THR A 72 30.50 16.11 -1.38
N THR A 73 31.01 16.19 -0.15
CA THR A 73 31.97 17.23 0.27
C THR A 73 33.22 16.68 0.95
N LEU A 74 33.58 15.41 0.78
CA LEU A 74 34.84 14.87 1.34
C LEU A 74 35.59 13.91 0.40
N VAL A 75 35.57 14.13 -0.92
CA VAL A 75 36.48 13.40 -1.84
C VAL A 75 37.11 14.29 -2.92
N LYS A 76 37.18 15.62 -2.72
CA LYS A 76 37.92 16.53 -3.61
C LYS A 76 39.12 17.21 -2.95
N HIS A 77 39.57 16.70 -1.80
CA HIS A 77 40.71 17.27 -1.08
C HIS A 77 41.65 16.16 -0.59
N TYR A 78 42.18 15.39 -1.54
CA TYR A 78 43.50 14.75 -1.44
C TYR A 78 44.13 14.75 -2.83
#